data_AF-A0AAW1U3Z3-F1
#
_entry.id   AF-A0AAW1U3Z3-F1
#
_cell.length_a   1.000
_cell.length_b   1.000
_cell.length_c   1.000
_cell.angle_alpha   90.00
_cell.angle_beta   90.00
_cell.angle_gamma   90.00
#
_symmetry.space_group_name_H-M   'P 1'
#
loop_
_entity.id
_entity.type
_entity.pdbx_description
1 polymer ?
#
loop_
_entity_poly.entity_id
_entity_poly.type
_entity_poly.pdbx_seq_one_letter_code
_entity_poly.pdbx_strand_id
1 'polypeptide(L)'
;MEKKYTVGERIVITLNTGDNFEGDYLKTSDKGIEIENIHHYESGAKIKSRYWFYRREIDTIYKLKTTHNGDVSNTESNESKTTESNNCILLDKEEYDRLKEVAVNFIYLKTDDKSYFDAVTEIGNFESVGVFAVGAEKGRCGKISAIALSTWKQVYIFDIKNFRSTHFPAEIAEILESFYIKKVVHNGGTLKDCLLHSYKITMNNIFDTQVSHMMLIKNSTGECPKTMKSIGECLTEYFNFSPTLLASSLEALNESWETRPFEEEKLKKLSRLVTYLITIKDYQMSLMLKDYEKAVNDYHNLFTKSVEFEMVKRSTTQECSKDIDNIIPKNLLKFESIKSVKLE
;
A
#
# COMPACT_ATOMS: atom_id res chain seq x y z
N MET A 1 38.89 18.26 -8.70
CA MET A 1 37.47 18.59 -8.87
C MET A 1 37.15 19.76 -7.96
N GLU A 2 36.83 20.91 -8.54
CA GLU A 2 36.54 22.15 -7.79
C GLU A 2 35.39 21.94 -6.79
N LYS A 3 35.54 22.50 -5.60
CA LYS A 3 34.50 22.50 -4.56
C LYS A 3 33.35 23.38 -5.03
N LYS A 4 32.36 22.78 -5.71
CA LYS A 4 31.19 23.45 -6.28
C LYS A 4 30.21 23.98 -5.21
N TYR A 5 30.35 23.54 -3.95
CA TYR A 5 29.51 23.91 -2.82
C TYR A 5 30.37 24.13 -1.56
N THR A 6 29.95 25.04 -0.69
CA THR A 6 30.59 25.31 0.62
C THR A 6 29.74 24.77 1.77
N VAL A 7 30.40 24.30 2.84
CA VAL A 7 29.72 23.70 4.01
C VAL A 7 28.69 24.66 4.57
N GLY A 8 27.46 24.19 4.78
CA GLY A 8 26.32 25.00 5.22
C GLY A 8 25.50 25.64 4.08
N GLU A 9 25.92 25.49 2.81
CA GLU A 9 25.10 25.99 1.69
C GLU A 9 23.84 25.16 1.50
N ARG A 10 22.70 25.85 1.37
CA ARG A 10 21.42 25.22 1.09
C ARG A 10 21.37 24.72 -0.35
N ILE A 11 21.22 23.41 -0.52
CA ILE A 11 21.13 22.74 -1.82
C ILE A 11 19.87 21.87 -1.91
N VAL A 12 19.41 21.60 -3.13
CA VAL A 12 18.35 20.64 -3.45
C VAL A 12 18.96 19.51 -4.27
N ILE A 13 18.72 18.27 -3.86
CA ILE A 13 19.14 17.04 -4.52
C ILE A 13 17.90 16.36 -5.07
N THR A 14 17.84 16.16 -6.39
CA THR A 14 16.81 15.36 -7.04
C THR A 14 17.37 13.98 -7.32
N LEU A 15 16.66 12.93 -6.89
CA LEU A 15 17.01 11.55 -7.17
C LEU A 15 16.44 11.08 -8.51
N ASN A 16 17.00 10.01 -9.06
CA ASN A 16 16.48 9.34 -10.27
C ASN A 16 15.04 8.82 -10.09
N THR A 17 14.58 8.68 -8.84
CA THR A 17 13.19 8.35 -8.50
C THR A 17 12.22 9.52 -8.68
N GLY A 18 12.73 10.74 -8.80
CA GLY A 18 11.98 12.00 -8.80
C GLY A 18 11.92 12.70 -7.43
N ASP A 19 12.42 12.05 -6.36
CA ASP A 19 12.40 12.61 -5.00
C ASP A 19 13.37 13.79 -4.85
N ASN A 20 12.95 14.86 -4.18
CA ASN A 20 13.67 16.09 -3.97
C ASN A 20 13.98 16.30 -2.48
N PHE A 21 15.28 16.44 -2.17
CA PHE A 21 15.78 16.69 -0.83
C PHE A 21 16.48 18.03 -0.78
N GLU A 22 15.91 18.98 -0.06
CA GLU A 22 16.60 20.21 0.32
C GLU A 22 17.43 19.97 1.58
N GLY A 23 18.63 20.55 1.72
CA GLY A 23 19.36 20.51 2.97
C GLY A 23 20.67 21.30 2.92
N ASP A 24 21.34 21.38 4.07
CA ASP A 24 22.60 22.09 4.21
C ASP A 24 23.76 21.16 3.85
N TYR A 25 24.57 21.59 2.87
CA TYR A 25 25.69 20.80 2.36
C TYR A 25 26.77 20.57 3.41
N LEU A 26 27.28 19.34 3.52
CA LEU A 26 28.40 19.00 4.40
C LEU A 26 29.67 18.62 3.64
N LYS A 27 29.61 17.57 2.83
CA LYS A 27 30.77 17.09 2.05
C LYS A 27 30.34 16.31 0.81
N THR A 28 31.24 16.22 -0.16
CA THR A 28 31.08 15.37 -1.34
C THR A 28 32.34 14.57 -1.61
N SER A 29 32.16 13.42 -2.25
CA SER A 29 33.21 12.56 -2.80
C SER A 29 32.77 12.06 -4.19
N ASP A 30 33.64 11.31 -4.84
CA ASP A 30 33.30 10.52 -6.02
C ASP A 30 32.11 9.58 -5.80
N LYS A 31 31.91 9.11 -4.56
CA LYS A 31 30.84 8.16 -4.20
C LYS A 31 29.49 8.81 -3.87
N GLY A 32 29.43 10.11 -3.63
CA GLY A 32 28.18 10.73 -3.20
C GLY A 32 28.33 12.07 -2.49
N ILE A 33 27.25 12.48 -1.82
CA ILE A 33 27.12 13.76 -1.12
C ILE A 33 26.45 13.55 0.23
N GLU A 34 26.90 14.29 1.23
CA GLU A 34 26.30 14.33 2.58
C GLU A 34 25.69 15.71 2.81
N ILE A 35 24.47 15.71 3.34
CA ILE A 35 23.75 16.91 3.75
C ILE A 35 23.14 16.71 5.16
N GLU A 36 22.78 17.80 5.83
CA GLU A 36 22.04 17.81 7.10
C GLU A 36 20.89 18.82 7.06
N ASN A 37 20.07 18.87 8.13
CA ASN A 37 18.87 19.72 8.19
C ASN A 37 17.95 19.57 6.96
N ILE A 38 17.71 18.32 6.60
CA ILE A 38 17.14 17.94 5.31
C ILE A 38 15.63 18.12 5.34
N HIS A 39 15.08 18.71 4.29
CA HIS A 39 13.67 18.77 4.00
C HIS A 39 13.40 17.94 2.74
N HIS A 40 12.73 16.80 2.90
CA HIS A 40 12.28 15.98 1.77
C HIS A 40 10.95 16.53 1.26
N TYR A 41 10.95 17.18 0.09
CA TYR A 41 9.79 17.91 -0.44
C TYR A 41 8.55 17.03 -0.59
N GLU A 42 8.75 15.79 -1.04
CA GLU A 42 7.69 14.85 -1.38
C GLU A 42 6.97 14.32 -0.15
N SER A 43 7.63 14.29 0.99
CA SER A 43 7.03 13.85 2.27
C SER A 43 6.77 15.00 3.24
N GLY A 44 7.34 16.19 3.00
CA GLY A 44 7.43 17.28 3.96
C GLY A 44 8.31 16.98 5.18
N ALA A 45 9.00 15.83 5.20
CA ALA A 45 9.80 15.39 6.34
C ALA A 45 11.00 16.32 6.55
N LYS A 46 11.16 16.79 7.79
CA LYS A 46 12.36 17.51 8.26
C LYS A 46 13.25 16.55 9.04
N ILE A 47 14.38 16.18 8.46
CA ILE A 47 15.36 15.25 9.01
C ILE A 47 16.54 16.07 9.53
N LYS A 48 16.69 16.16 10.85
CA LYS A 48 17.78 16.92 11.49
C LYS A 48 19.12 16.17 11.52
N SER A 49 19.15 14.90 11.14
CA SER A 49 20.36 14.10 11.06
C SER A 49 21.08 14.27 9.71
N ARG A 50 22.32 13.81 9.66
CA ARG A 50 23.10 13.73 8.43
C ARG A 50 22.61 12.58 7.58
N TYR A 51 22.58 12.78 6.27
CA TYR A 51 22.19 11.74 5.31
C TYR A 51 23.13 11.75 4.11
N TRP A 52 23.48 10.53 3.68
CA TRP A 52 24.39 10.30 2.56
C TRP A 52 23.60 9.83 1.34
N PHE A 53 23.70 10.56 0.24
CA PHE A 53 23.13 10.18 -1.06
C PHE A 53 24.22 9.63 -1.96
N TYR A 54 24.01 8.43 -2.51
CA TYR A 54 24.98 7.84 -3.43
C TYR A 54 24.96 8.54 -4.77
N ARG A 55 26.14 8.73 -5.38
CA ARG A 55 26.26 9.45 -6.66
C ARG A 55 25.39 8.86 -7.77
N ARG A 56 25.18 7.54 -7.78
CA ARG A 56 24.35 6.82 -8.75
C ARG A 56 22.85 7.06 -8.61
N GLU A 57 22.40 7.56 -7.47
CA GLU A 57 20.99 7.81 -7.17
C GLU A 57 20.58 9.25 -7.50
N ILE A 58 21.56 10.14 -7.66
CA ILE A 58 21.35 11.57 -7.85
C ILE A 58 21.26 11.88 -9.34
N ASP A 59 20.12 12.43 -9.73
CA ASP A 59 19.92 13.00 -11.06
C ASP A 59 20.56 14.39 -11.13
N THR A 60 20.13 15.31 -10.26
CA THR A 60 20.57 16.71 -10.28
C THR A 60 20.78 17.30 -8.88
N ILE A 61 21.62 18.35 -8.80
CA ILE A 61 21.87 19.11 -7.57
C ILE A 61 21.85 20.61 -7.89
N TYR A 62 20.97 21.36 -7.23
CA TYR A 62 20.80 22.81 -7.41
C TYR A 62 21.08 23.57 -6.12
N LYS A 63 21.65 24.78 -6.23
CA LYS A 63 21.93 25.67 -5.10
C LYS A 63 20.80 26.69 -4.91
N LEU A 64 20.31 26.84 -3.68
CA LEU A 64 19.32 27.85 -3.33
C LEU A 64 20.01 29.19 -3.02
N LYS A 65 19.49 30.30 -3.57
CA LYS A 65 19.97 31.65 -3.25
C LYS A 65 19.28 32.12 -1.96
N THR A 66 20.04 32.33 -0.89
CA THR A 66 19.53 32.92 0.36
C THR A 66 19.25 34.41 0.19
N THR A 67 17.99 34.83 0.38
CA THR A 67 17.61 36.21 0.68
C THR A 67 17.77 36.47 2.18
N HIS A 68 18.56 37.46 2.57
CA HIS A 68 18.72 37.86 3.98
C HIS A 68 17.45 38.57 4.50
N ASN A 69 16.99 38.14 5.68
CA ASN A 69 15.86 38.67 6.45
C ASN A 69 16.11 40.05 7.09
N GLY A 70 15.03 40.77 7.42
CA GLY A 70 15.01 41.86 8.41
C GLY A 70 13.96 41.62 9.51
N ASP A 71 14.48 41.57 10.75
CA ASP A 71 13.94 42.02 12.06
C ASP A 71 12.78 41.33 12.83
N VAL A 72 13.20 40.54 13.84
CA VAL A 72 12.99 40.61 15.32
C VAL A 72 11.61 40.99 15.90
N SER A 73 11.04 40.11 16.74
CA SER A 73 10.79 40.39 18.19
C SER A 73 10.24 39.18 18.98
N ASN A 74 10.70 39.09 20.23
CA ASN A 74 10.45 38.07 21.25
C ASN A 74 9.00 38.04 21.77
N THR A 75 8.53 36.87 22.22
CA THR A 75 7.92 36.70 23.56
C THR A 75 7.83 35.22 23.97
N GLU A 76 8.03 35.00 25.25
CA GLU A 76 8.29 33.72 25.92
C GLU A 76 7.02 32.88 26.22
N SER A 77 7.29 31.59 26.44
CA SER A 77 6.57 30.64 27.30
C SER A 77 5.14 30.22 26.91
N ASN A 78 5.00 28.96 26.49
CA ASN A 78 4.22 28.00 27.24
C ASN A 78 4.54 26.56 26.81
N GLU A 79 4.93 25.76 27.81
CA GLU A 79 5.15 24.32 27.74
C GLU A 79 3.96 23.64 27.05
N SER A 80 4.20 23.14 25.84
CA SER A 80 3.25 22.32 25.10
C SER A 80 3.97 21.04 24.71
N LYS A 81 3.52 19.95 25.32
CA LYS A 81 3.91 18.55 25.08
C LYS A 81 4.34 18.34 23.62
N THR A 82 5.63 18.08 23.44
CA THR A 82 6.19 17.56 22.20
C THR A 82 5.62 16.17 21.95
N THR A 83 4.50 16.09 21.24
CA THR A 83 4.22 14.93 20.39
C THR A 83 5.21 15.00 19.23
N GLU A 84 6.34 14.32 19.38
CA GLU A 84 7.23 13.98 18.27
C GLU A 84 6.39 13.21 17.24
N SER A 85 6.03 13.88 16.15
CA SER A 85 5.40 13.21 15.01
C SER A 85 6.44 12.29 14.38
N ASN A 86 6.28 10.99 14.56
CA ASN A 86 7.15 9.96 13.98
C ASN A 86 7.10 10.07 12.45
N ASN A 87 8.09 10.74 11.86
CA ASN A 87 8.22 10.99 10.41
C ASN A 87 8.94 9.83 9.68
N CYS A 88 8.86 8.60 10.19
CA CYS A 88 9.42 7.39 9.58
C CYS A 88 8.33 6.58 8.86
N ILE A 89 8.72 5.83 7.82
CA ILE A 89 7.82 4.85 7.18
C ILE A 89 7.42 3.82 8.22
N LEU A 90 6.12 3.57 8.37
CA LEU A 90 5.55 2.65 9.35
C LEU A 90 5.42 1.23 8.78
N LEU A 91 6.49 0.77 8.16
CA LEU A 91 6.71 -0.61 7.74
C LEU A 91 8.06 -1.04 8.28
N ASP A 92 8.19 -2.32 8.60
CA ASP A 92 9.53 -2.86 8.83
C ASP A 92 10.37 -2.76 7.55
N LYS A 93 11.69 -2.75 7.74
CA LYS A 93 12.63 -2.52 6.64
C LYS A 93 12.54 -3.63 5.58
N GLU A 94 12.32 -4.87 6.00
CA GLU A 94 12.30 -6.03 5.09
C GLU A 94 11.10 -5.96 4.15
N GLU A 95 9.92 -5.63 4.68
CA GLU A 95 8.71 -5.43 3.90
C GLU A 95 8.82 -4.23 2.96
N TYR A 96 9.40 -3.12 3.44
CA TYR A 96 9.64 -1.94 2.59
C TYR A 96 10.59 -2.24 1.42
N ASP A 97 11.71 -2.91 1.69
CA ASP A 97 12.69 -3.29 0.68
C ASP A 97 12.08 -4.28 -0.32
N ARG A 98 11.28 -5.25 0.16
CA ARG A 98 10.51 -6.19 -0.69
C ARG A 98 9.56 -5.43 -1.62
N LEU A 99 8.76 -4.51 -1.09
CA LEU A 99 7.79 -3.76 -1.90
C LEU A 99 8.47 -2.91 -2.98
N LYS A 100 9.62 -2.30 -2.66
CA LYS A 100 10.42 -1.57 -3.65
C LYS A 100 10.91 -2.47 -4.78
N GLU A 101 11.40 -3.66 -4.44
CA GLU A 101 11.89 -4.63 -5.41
C GLU A 101 10.75 -5.12 -6.31
N VAL A 102 9.62 -5.53 -5.72
CA VAL A 102 8.45 -6.03 -6.43
C VAL A 102 7.84 -4.97 -7.36
N ALA A 103 7.84 -3.70 -6.94
CA ALA A 103 7.31 -2.60 -7.76
C ALA A 103 8.03 -2.43 -9.10
N VAL A 104 9.33 -2.75 -9.18
CA VAL A 104 10.14 -2.57 -10.39
C VAL A 104 10.42 -3.87 -11.15
N ASN A 105 10.41 -5.02 -10.46
CA ASN A 105 10.72 -6.33 -11.05
C ASN A 105 9.46 -7.08 -11.50
N PHE A 106 8.58 -6.47 -12.29
CA PHE A 106 7.35 -7.13 -12.78
C PHE A 106 7.62 -8.13 -13.91
N ILE A 107 6.73 -9.11 -14.09
CA ILE A 107 6.71 -10.03 -15.22
C ILE A 107 5.67 -9.55 -16.23
N TYR A 108 6.10 -9.20 -17.44
CA TYR A 108 5.22 -8.75 -18.52
C TYR A 108 4.91 -9.88 -19.49
N LEU A 109 3.62 -10.21 -19.60
CA LEU A 109 3.08 -11.32 -20.37
C LEU A 109 2.30 -10.78 -21.55
N LYS A 110 2.95 -10.76 -22.72
CA LYS A 110 2.40 -10.23 -23.98
C LYS A 110 1.70 -11.27 -24.84
N THR A 111 1.92 -12.55 -24.56
CA THR A 111 1.39 -13.70 -25.32
C THR A 111 0.94 -14.80 -24.36
N ASP A 112 0.00 -15.62 -24.81
CA ASP A 112 -0.55 -16.81 -24.15
C ASP A 112 0.35 -18.04 -24.33
N ASP A 113 1.65 -17.87 -24.04
CA ASP A 113 2.65 -18.94 -24.13
C ASP A 113 2.88 -19.66 -22.79
N LYS A 114 3.90 -20.52 -22.71
CA LYS A 114 4.22 -21.26 -21.49
C LYS A 114 4.40 -20.35 -20.27
N SER A 115 5.04 -19.18 -20.44
CA SER A 115 5.25 -18.25 -19.32
C SER A 115 3.95 -17.67 -18.78
N TYR A 116 2.96 -17.48 -19.65
CA TYR A 116 1.61 -17.08 -19.27
C TYR A 116 0.92 -18.14 -18.41
N PHE A 117 0.91 -19.40 -18.85
CA PHE A 117 0.27 -20.48 -18.09
C PHE A 117 0.99 -20.79 -16.77
N ASP A 118 2.33 -20.73 -16.77
CA ASP A 118 3.13 -20.85 -15.56
C ASP A 118 2.74 -19.75 -14.55
N ALA A 119 2.61 -18.49 -15.02
CA ALA A 119 2.22 -17.37 -14.17
C ALA A 119 0.80 -17.49 -13.64
N VAL A 120 -0.19 -17.86 -14.46
CA VAL A 120 -1.58 -18.08 -13.99
C VAL A 120 -1.62 -19.19 -12.94
N THR A 121 -0.93 -20.30 -13.19
CA THR A 121 -0.84 -21.41 -12.24
C THR A 121 -0.20 -20.95 -10.92
N GLU A 122 0.87 -20.16 -10.99
CA GLU A 122 1.53 -19.62 -9.80
C GLU A 122 0.59 -18.69 -9.01
N ILE A 123 -0.06 -17.73 -9.68
CA ILE A 123 -1.03 -16.81 -9.05
C ILE A 123 -2.17 -17.56 -8.37
N GLY A 124 -2.64 -18.65 -8.99
CA GLY A 124 -3.70 -19.51 -8.44
C GLY A 124 -3.37 -20.14 -7.08
N ASN A 125 -2.09 -20.19 -6.69
CA ASN A 125 -1.66 -20.75 -5.40
C ASN A 125 -1.70 -19.73 -4.24
N PHE A 126 -2.03 -18.45 -4.49
CA PHE A 126 -2.07 -17.42 -3.45
C PHE A 126 -3.49 -17.18 -2.95
N GLU A 127 -3.64 -17.01 -1.63
CA GLU A 127 -4.93 -16.72 -1.00
C GLU A 127 -5.46 -15.32 -1.34
N SER A 128 -4.59 -14.40 -1.72
CA SER A 128 -4.92 -13.01 -2.04
C SER A 128 -4.11 -12.52 -3.22
N VAL A 129 -4.77 -11.82 -4.12
CA VAL A 129 -4.17 -11.18 -5.30
C VAL A 129 -4.63 -9.73 -5.37
N GLY A 130 -3.70 -8.78 -5.51
CA GLY A 130 -4.04 -7.40 -5.82
C GLY A 130 -4.40 -7.26 -7.30
N VAL A 131 -5.42 -6.46 -7.62
CA VAL A 131 -5.92 -6.34 -9.00
C VAL A 131 -6.06 -4.88 -9.41
N PHE A 132 -5.53 -4.54 -10.57
CA PHE A 132 -5.79 -3.30 -11.26
C PHE A 132 -5.86 -3.55 -12.77
N ALA A 133 -6.87 -3.01 -13.46
CA ALA A 133 -7.02 -3.21 -14.89
C ALA A 133 -7.16 -1.87 -15.61
N VAL A 134 -6.25 -1.58 -16.53
CA VAL A 134 -6.28 -0.34 -17.28
C VAL A 134 -7.39 -0.39 -18.32
N GLY A 135 -8.25 0.63 -18.31
CA GLY A 135 -9.36 0.77 -19.23
C GLY A 135 -10.70 0.32 -18.63
N ALA A 136 -10.68 -0.25 -17.43
CA ALA A 136 -11.89 -0.58 -16.68
C ALA A 136 -12.55 0.65 -16.02
N GLU A 137 -11.88 1.80 -16.07
CA GLU A 137 -12.24 3.04 -15.36
C GLU A 137 -13.52 3.65 -15.92
N LYS A 138 -13.87 3.25 -17.16
CA LYS A 138 -15.12 3.59 -17.86
C LYS A 138 -16.27 2.58 -17.59
N GLY A 139 -16.10 1.66 -16.64
CA GLY A 139 -17.09 0.64 -16.29
C GLY A 139 -17.48 -0.24 -17.50
N ARG A 140 -18.77 -0.50 -17.68
CA ARG A 140 -19.34 -1.23 -18.82
C ARG A 140 -19.04 -0.67 -20.22
N CYS A 141 -18.59 0.59 -20.31
CA CYS A 141 -18.14 1.19 -21.57
C CYS A 141 -16.62 1.02 -21.78
N GLY A 142 -15.92 0.55 -20.76
CA GLY A 142 -14.49 0.28 -20.78
C GLY A 142 -14.14 -1.01 -21.50
N LYS A 143 -12.93 -1.02 -22.07
CA LYS A 143 -12.25 -2.21 -22.57
C LYS A 143 -10.90 -2.28 -21.87
N ILE A 144 -10.65 -3.41 -21.21
CA ILE A 144 -9.40 -3.70 -20.53
C ILE A 144 -8.30 -3.85 -21.57
N SER A 145 -7.30 -2.97 -21.50
CA SER A 145 -6.11 -3.01 -22.35
C SER A 145 -5.02 -3.90 -21.74
N ALA A 146 -4.83 -3.78 -20.43
CA ALA A 146 -3.92 -4.60 -19.64
C ALA A 146 -4.51 -4.81 -18.25
N ILE A 147 -4.18 -5.95 -17.63
CA ILE A 147 -4.50 -6.23 -16.22
C ILE A 147 -3.23 -6.58 -15.47
N ALA A 148 -3.04 -5.95 -14.32
CA ALA A 148 -1.95 -6.23 -13.41
C ALA A 148 -2.50 -7.01 -12.20
N LEU A 149 -1.85 -8.13 -11.90
CA LEU A 149 -2.13 -8.96 -10.73
C LEU A 149 -0.88 -8.97 -9.84
N SER A 150 -1.02 -8.57 -8.58
CA SER A 150 0.05 -8.67 -7.60
C SER A 150 -0.19 -9.84 -6.65
N THR A 151 0.88 -10.56 -6.35
CA THR A 151 0.96 -11.50 -5.22
C THR A 151 1.85 -10.86 -4.15
N TRP A 152 2.06 -11.54 -3.03
CA TRP A 152 3.07 -11.07 -2.06
C TRP A 152 4.50 -11.16 -2.62
N LYS A 153 4.76 -11.95 -3.67
CA LYS A 153 6.12 -12.13 -4.21
C LYS A 153 6.40 -11.29 -5.46
N GLN A 154 5.38 -11.08 -6.29
CA GLN A 154 5.59 -10.74 -7.69
C GLN A 154 4.37 -10.03 -8.28
N VAL A 155 4.62 -9.08 -9.18
CA VAL A 155 3.60 -8.46 -10.03
C VAL A 155 3.66 -9.08 -11.43
N TYR A 156 2.48 -9.42 -11.95
CA TYR A 156 2.28 -9.95 -13.30
C TYR A 156 1.41 -8.97 -14.10
N ILE A 157 1.88 -8.53 -15.25
CA ILE A 157 1.14 -7.63 -16.14
C ILE A 157 0.78 -8.40 -17.41
N PHE A 158 -0.51 -8.62 -17.61
CA PHE A 158 -1.07 -9.32 -18.77
C PHE A 158 -1.57 -8.32 -19.80
N ASP A 159 -1.04 -8.45 -21.02
CA ASP A 159 -1.44 -7.61 -22.15
C ASP A 159 -2.71 -8.14 -22.83
N ILE A 160 -3.86 -7.93 -22.17
CA ILE A 160 -5.15 -8.45 -22.61
C ILE A 160 -5.45 -8.10 -24.06
N LYS A 161 -5.10 -6.89 -24.51
CA LYS A 161 -5.35 -6.46 -25.89
C LYS A 161 -4.42 -7.14 -26.91
N ASN A 162 -3.17 -7.46 -26.53
CA ASN A 162 -2.21 -8.09 -27.44
C ASN A 162 -2.38 -9.61 -27.55
N PHE A 163 -3.11 -10.23 -26.62
CA PHE A 163 -3.47 -11.64 -26.74
C PHE A 163 -4.27 -11.90 -28.01
N ARG A 164 -4.00 -13.04 -28.67
CA ARG A 164 -4.60 -13.38 -29.97
C ARG A 164 -6.09 -13.75 -29.87
N SER A 165 -6.59 -13.91 -28.66
CA SER A 165 -7.99 -14.25 -28.38
C SER A 165 -8.91 -13.06 -28.58
N THR A 166 -10.07 -13.29 -29.20
CA THR A 166 -11.16 -12.31 -29.28
C THR A 166 -11.93 -12.16 -27.98
N HIS A 167 -11.67 -13.04 -27.00
CA HIS A 167 -12.35 -13.08 -25.71
C HIS A 167 -11.36 -12.82 -24.57
N PHE A 168 -11.89 -12.44 -23.41
CA PHE A 168 -11.08 -12.33 -22.21
C PHE A 168 -10.46 -13.70 -21.87
N PRO A 169 -9.20 -13.77 -21.42
CA PRO A 169 -8.55 -15.05 -21.12
C PRO A 169 -9.27 -15.80 -19.98
N ALA A 170 -9.66 -17.04 -20.25
CA ALA A 170 -10.48 -17.84 -19.34
C ALA A 170 -9.74 -18.13 -18.02
N GLU A 171 -8.43 -18.36 -18.10
CA GLU A 171 -7.58 -18.70 -16.97
C GLU A 171 -7.43 -17.52 -16.00
N ILE A 172 -7.39 -16.29 -16.52
CA ILE A 172 -7.47 -15.08 -15.68
C ILE A 172 -8.88 -14.92 -15.11
N ALA A 173 -9.92 -15.17 -15.90
CA ALA A 173 -11.30 -15.10 -15.43
C ALA A 173 -11.52 -16.03 -14.24
N GLU A 174 -11.04 -17.28 -14.29
CA GLU A 174 -11.14 -18.24 -13.18
C GLU A 174 -10.55 -17.70 -11.86
N ILE A 175 -9.41 -17.01 -11.90
CA ILE A 175 -8.83 -16.33 -10.73
C ILE A 175 -9.78 -15.25 -10.20
N LEU A 176 -10.30 -14.41 -11.09
CA LEU A 176 -11.20 -13.31 -10.75
C LEU A 176 -12.56 -13.80 -10.20
N GLU A 177 -13.07 -14.93 -10.69
CA GLU A 177 -14.35 -15.53 -10.29
C GLU A 177 -14.23 -16.47 -9.09
N SER A 178 -13.02 -16.90 -8.73
CA SER A 178 -12.78 -17.79 -7.59
C SER A 178 -13.37 -17.24 -6.27
N PHE A 179 -14.06 -18.10 -5.52
CA PHE A 179 -14.47 -17.77 -4.15
C PHE A 179 -13.35 -17.95 -3.12
N TYR A 180 -12.29 -18.67 -3.49
CA TYR A 180 -11.17 -18.98 -2.59
C TYR A 180 -10.07 -17.92 -2.64
N ILE A 181 -9.76 -17.42 -3.84
CA ILE A 181 -8.75 -16.37 -4.03
C ILE A 181 -9.41 -15.02 -3.76
N LYS A 182 -8.87 -14.25 -2.81
CA LYS A 182 -9.36 -12.91 -2.48
C LYS A 182 -8.81 -11.88 -3.46
N LYS A 183 -9.68 -11.11 -4.12
CA LYS A 183 -9.26 -10.00 -5.00
C LYS A 183 -9.18 -8.73 -4.19
N VAL A 184 -7.97 -8.25 -3.98
CA VAL A 184 -7.70 -6.99 -3.28
C VAL A 184 -7.69 -5.87 -4.28
N VAL A 185 -8.56 -4.89 -4.09
CA VAL A 185 -8.73 -3.75 -5.00
C VAL A 185 -8.77 -2.45 -4.22
N HIS A 186 -8.65 -1.33 -4.92
CA HIS A 186 -8.94 -0.01 -4.37
C HIS A 186 -9.95 0.67 -5.29
N ASN A 187 -11.13 1.00 -4.77
CA ASN A 187 -12.24 1.54 -5.57
C ASN A 187 -12.61 0.61 -6.75
N GLY A 188 -12.85 -0.67 -6.45
CA GLY A 188 -13.06 -1.72 -7.46
C GLY A 188 -14.42 -1.70 -8.16
N GLY A 189 -15.28 -0.72 -7.89
CA GLY A 189 -16.65 -0.68 -8.41
C GLY A 189 -16.71 -0.64 -9.94
N THR A 190 -15.92 0.23 -10.58
CA THR A 190 -15.83 0.34 -12.04
C THR A 190 -15.22 -0.89 -12.67
N LEU A 191 -14.17 -1.45 -12.05
CA LEU A 191 -13.57 -2.71 -12.47
C LEU A 191 -14.58 -3.86 -12.48
N LYS A 192 -15.35 -4.00 -11.40
CA LYS A 192 -16.40 -5.01 -11.29
C LYS A 192 -17.50 -4.80 -12.33
N ASP A 193 -17.95 -3.56 -12.54
CA ASP A 193 -18.96 -3.23 -13.57
C ASP A 193 -18.46 -3.57 -14.98
N CYS A 194 -17.19 -3.25 -15.29
CA CYS A 194 -16.54 -3.55 -16.56
C CYS A 194 -16.48 -5.07 -16.81
N LEU A 195 -15.94 -5.84 -15.86
CA LEU A 195 -15.81 -7.30 -15.97
C LEU A 195 -17.16 -7.98 -16.20
N LEU A 196 -18.18 -7.60 -15.43
CA LEU A 196 -19.50 -8.20 -15.54
C LEU A 196 -20.16 -7.90 -16.88
N HIS A 197 -20.16 -6.64 -17.31
CA HIS A 197 -20.96 -6.24 -18.47
C HIS A 197 -20.24 -6.44 -19.79
N SER A 198 -18.95 -6.08 -19.85
CA SER A 198 -18.13 -6.14 -21.06
C SER A 198 -17.56 -7.55 -21.31
N TYR A 199 -17.32 -8.33 -20.25
CA TYR A 199 -16.62 -9.61 -20.35
C TYR A 199 -17.39 -10.80 -19.78
N LYS A 200 -18.55 -10.59 -19.15
CA LYS A 200 -19.37 -11.64 -18.51
C LYS A 200 -18.65 -12.38 -17.37
N ILE A 201 -17.73 -11.67 -16.70
CA ILE A 201 -16.93 -12.20 -15.59
C ILE A 201 -17.47 -11.66 -14.27
N THR A 202 -17.79 -12.56 -13.34
CA THR A 202 -18.31 -12.20 -12.02
C THR A 202 -17.20 -12.20 -10.98
N MET A 203 -16.62 -11.03 -10.71
CA MET A 203 -15.59 -10.93 -9.67
C MET A 203 -16.15 -11.21 -8.27
N ASN A 204 -15.63 -12.25 -7.62
CA ASN A 204 -16.07 -12.75 -6.30
C ASN A 204 -15.00 -12.53 -5.23
N ASN A 205 -15.32 -12.75 -3.94
CA ASN A 205 -14.40 -12.64 -2.80
C ASN A 205 -13.49 -11.38 -2.86
N ILE A 206 -14.11 -10.21 -2.85
CA ILE A 206 -13.42 -8.92 -3.02
C ILE A 206 -13.10 -8.33 -1.65
N PHE A 207 -11.87 -7.84 -1.47
CA PHE A 207 -11.52 -6.91 -0.42
C PHE A 207 -11.21 -5.55 -1.03
N ASP A 208 -12.05 -4.56 -0.75
CA ASP A 208 -11.83 -3.20 -1.24
C ASP A 208 -11.21 -2.33 -0.13
N THR A 209 -9.99 -1.88 -0.38
CA THR A 209 -9.21 -1.08 0.58
C THR A 209 -9.81 0.31 0.82
N GLN A 210 -10.54 0.88 -0.15
CA GLN A 210 -11.22 2.16 0.02
C GLN A 210 -12.48 2.01 0.89
N VAL A 211 -13.26 0.95 0.66
CA VAL A 211 -14.41 0.61 1.53
C VAL A 211 -13.94 0.32 2.95
N SER A 212 -12.85 -0.43 3.08
CA SER A 212 -12.24 -0.77 4.37
C SER A 212 -11.80 0.48 5.13
N HIS A 213 -11.19 1.46 4.45
CA HIS A 213 -10.86 2.76 5.04
C HIS A 213 -12.11 3.47 5.56
N MET A 214 -13.17 3.58 4.74
CA MET A 214 -14.42 4.23 5.16
C MET A 214 -15.05 3.54 6.37
N MET A 215 -15.01 2.21 6.42
CA MET A 215 -15.50 1.43 7.55
C MET A 215 -14.69 1.70 8.83
N LEU A 216 -13.35 1.73 8.74
CA LEU A 216 -12.48 2.06 9.88
C LEU A 216 -12.74 3.47 10.44
N ILE A 217 -12.94 4.46 9.55
CA ILE A 217 -13.31 5.81 9.98
C ILE A 217 -14.68 5.82 10.63
N LYS A 218 -15.70 5.21 10.00
CA LYS A 218 -17.05 5.14 10.57
C LYS A 218 -17.08 4.45 11.93
N ASN A 219 -16.30 3.39 12.12
CA ASN A 219 -16.22 2.70 13.40
C ASN A 219 -15.59 3.56 14.49
N SER A 220 -14.65 4.45 14.14
CA SER A 220 -13.98 5.32 15.11
C SER A 220 -14.72 6.63 15.38
N THR A 221 -15.44 7.19 14.41
CA THR A 221 -16.11 8.50 14.51
C THR A 221 -17.64 8.41 14.61
N GLY A 222 -18.24 7.27 14.24
CA GLY A 222 -19.68 7.09 14.07
C GLY A 222 -20.22 7.49 12.69
N GLU A 223 -19.42 8.15 11.84
CA GLU A 223 -19.85 8.70 10.54
C GLU A 223 -18.93 8.28 9.40
N CYS A 224 -19.50 8.05 8.20
CA CYS A 224 -18.69 7.86 7.00
C CYS A 224 -17.93 9.15 6.65
N PRO A 225 -16.69 9.06 6.14
CA PRO A 225 -15.97 10.24 5.68
C PRO A 225 -16.68 10.90 4.49
N LYS A 226 -16.58 12.23 4.39
CA LYS A 226 -17.20 13.02 3.30
C LYS A 226 -16.54 12.82 1.94
N THR A 227 -15.26 12.46 1.95
CA THR A 227 -14.45 12.21 0.75
C THR A 227 -13.82 10.83 0.85
N MET A 228 -13.70 10.17 -0.30
CA MET A 228 -13.01 8.89 -0.40
C MET A 228 -11.53 9.13 -0.66
N LYS A 229 -10.66 8.46 0.10
CA LYS A 229 -9.22 8.51 -0.11
C LYS A 229 -8.81 7.66 -1.31
N SER A 230 -7.88 8.18 -2.09
CA SER A 230 -7.13 7.44 -3.09
C SER A 230 -6.16 6.44 -2.44
N ILE A 231 -5.64 5.51 -3.25
CA ILE A 231 -4.64 4.55 -2.79
C ILE A 231 -3.38 5.25 -2.27
N GLY A 232 -2.94 6.35 -2.91
CA GLY A 232 -1.80 7.14 -2.46
C GLY A 232 -2.03 7.76 -1.09
N GLU A 233 -3.21 8.35 -0.86
CA GLU A 233 -3.56 8.91 0.45
C GLU A 233 -3.65 7.84 1.55
N CYS A 234 -4.13 6.63 1.23
CA CYS A 234 -4.09 5.51 2.16
C CYS A 234 -2.65 5.10 2.50
N LEU A 235 -1.73 5.07 1.53
CA LEU A 235 -0.33 4.75 1.79
C LEU A 235 0.35 5.78 2.69
N THR A 236 0.06 7.07 2.48
CA THR A 236 0.52 8.14 3.36
C THR A 236 -0.03 7.98 4.77
N GLU A 237 -1.33 7.75 4.91
CA GLU A 237 -1.96 7.67 6.23
C GLU A 237 -1.54 6.45 7.03
N TYR A 238 -1.49 5.28 6.40
CA TYR A 238 -1.26 4.03 7.12
C TYR A 238 0.21 3.70 7.33
N PHE A 239 1.07 4.12 6.39
CA PHE A 239 2.48 3.73 6.39
C PHE A 239 3.45 4.91 6.28
N ASN A 240 2.94 6.14 6.26
CA ASN A 240 3.76 7.35 6.13
C ASN A 240 4.65 7.35 4.87
N PHE A 241 4.15 6.76 3.78
CA PHE A 241 4.75 6.95 2.45
C PHE A 241 4.57 8.39 1.99
N SER A 242 5.38 8.80 1.02
CA SER A 242 5.18 10.09 0.37
C SER A 242 3.84 10.14 -0.39
N PRO A 243 3.08 11.25 -0.27
CA PRO A 243 1.94 11.57 -1.14
C PRO A 243 2.20 11.48 -2.64
N THR A 244 3.45 11.69 -3.09
CA THR A 244 3.79 11.69 -4.53
C THR A 244 4.22 10.31 -5.04
N LEU A 245 4.37 9.30 -4.16
CA LEU A 245 4.84 7.96 -4.50
C LEU A 245 4.12 7.36 -5.72
N LEU A 246 2.81 7.56 -5.80
CA LEU A 246 1.96 7.06 -6.88
C LEU A 246 1.49 8.14 -7.86
N ALA A 247 1.92 9.40 -7.71
CA ALA A 247 1.42 10.51 -8.53
C ALA A 247 1.63 10.25 -10.03
N SER A 248 2.86 9.94 -10.44
CA SER A 248 3.17 9.62 -11.83
C SER A 248 2.46 8.36 -12.35
N SER A 249 2.12 7.42 -11.46
CA SER A 249 1.40 6.20 -11.81
C SER A 249 -0.08 6.46 -12.06
N LEU A 250 -0.69 7.31 -11.24
CA LEU A 250 -2.07 7.77 -11.40
C LEU A 250 -2.22 8.66 -12.64
N GLU A 251 -1.25 9.54 -12.90
CA GLU A 251 -1.23 10.39 -14.11
C GLU A 251 -1.17 9.55 -15.40
N ALA A 252 -0.39 8.47 -15.40
CA ALA A 252 -0.28 7.59 -16.57
C ALA A 252 -1.60 6.92 -16.97
N LEU A 253 -2.59 6.84 -16.08
CA LEU A 253 -3.93 6.34 -16.42
C LEU A 253 -4.67 7.24 -17.42
N ASN A 254 -4.29 8.53 -17.51
CA ASN A 254 -4.85 9.47 -18.48
C ASN A 254 -4.18 9.39 -19.86
N GLU A 255 -3.05 8.68 -19.97
CA GLU A 255 -2.36 8.48 -21.24
C GLU A 255 -3.06 7.42 -22.10
N SER A 256 -2.69 7.32 -23.39
CA SER A 256 -3.14 6.22 -24.25
C SER A 256 -2.48 4.90 -23.85
N TRP A 257 -3.28 3.89 -23.51
CA TRP A 257 -2.84 2.51 -23.31
C TRP A 257 -3.14 1.63 -24.53
N GLU A 258 -3.32 2.23 -25.70
CA GLU A 258 -3.71 1.51 -26.92
C GLU A 258 -2.52 1.10 -27.78
N THR A 259 -1.40 1.84 -27.67
CA THR A 259 -0.17 1.64 -28.46
C THR A 259 0.62 0.44 -27.93
N ARG A 260 1.26 -0.30 -28.83
CA ARG A 260 2.13 -1.45 -28.52
C ARG A 260 3.46 -1.38 -29.29
N PRO A 261 4.54 -1.98 -28.75
CA PRO A 261 4.65 -2.56 -27.40
C PRO A 261 4.53 -1.47 -26.32
N PHE A 262 4.18 -1.84 -25.08
CA PHE A 262 4.20 -0.89 -23.98
C PHE A 262 5.63 -0.44 -23.67
N GLU A 263 5.80 0.85 -23.37
CA GLU A 263 7.04 1.36 -22.81
C GLU A 263 7.28 0.79 -21.41
N GLU A 264 8.52 0.43 -21.10
CA GLU A 264 8.86 -0.18 -19.80
C GLU A 264 8.49 0.72 -18.62
N GLU A 265 8.70 2.04 -18.75
CA GLU A 265 8.34 3.00 -17.70
C GLU A 265 6.82 3.04 -17.45
N LYS A 266 6.03 2.85 -18.51
CA LYS A 266 4.58 2.75 -18.41
C LYS A 266 4.15 1.49 -17.65
N LEU A 267 4.83 0.36 -17.89
CA LEU A 267 4.61 -0.89 -17.15
C LEU A 267 5.04 -0.76 -15.67
N LYS A 268 6.15 -0.07 -15.38
CA LYS A 268 6.58 0.23 -13.99
C LYS A 268 5.52 1.02 -13.24
N LYS A 269 4.93 2.04 -13.87
CA LYS A 269 3.84 2.83 -13.30
C LYS A 269 2.60 1.98 -13.00
N LEU A 270 2.21 1.08 -13.92
CA LEU A 270 1.11 0.15 -13.67
C LEU A 270 1.42 -0.83 -12.52
N SER A 271 2.63 -1.37 -12.48
CA SER A 271 3.07 -2.28 -11.40
C SER A 271 2.93 -1.65 -10.01
N ARG A 272 3.30 -0.37 -9.87
CA ARG A 272 3.19 0.38 -8.60
C ARG A 272 1.75 0.49 -8.09
N LEU A 273 0.75 0.54 -8.97
CA LEU A 273 -0.67 0.65 -8.58
C LEU A 273 -1.23 -0.61 -7.91
N VAL A 274 -0.62 -1.78 -8.15
CA VAL A 274 -1.05 -3.05 -7.53
C VAL A 274 -0.15 -3.54 -6.41
N THR A 275 1.11 -3.09 -6.39
CA THR A 275 2.15 -3.62 -5.48
C THR A 275 1.73 -3.53 -4.01
N TYR A 276 1.13 -2.41 -3.62
CA TYR A 276 0.86 -2.13 -2.20
C TYR A 276 -0.52 -2.57 -1.70
N LEU A 277 -1.38 -3.10 -2.59
CA LEU A 277 -2.77 -3.42 -2.25
C LEU A 277 -2.87 -4.45 -1.13
N ILE A 278 -2.07 -5.53 -1.21
CA ILE A 278 -2.08 -6.61 -0.21
C ILE A 278 -1.59 -6.09 1.15
N THR A 279 -0.51 -5.30 1.19
CA THR A 279 0.01 -4.70 2.41
C THR A 279 -1.01 -3.76 3.07
N ILE A 280 -1.70 -2.91 2.28
CA ILE A 280 -2.81 -2.08 2.80
C ILE A 280 -3.92 -2.97 3.38
N LYS A 281 -4.32 -4.02 2.66
CA LYS A 281 -5.36 -4.96 3.11
C LYS A 281 -5.00 -5.62 4.44
N ASP A 282 -3.77 -6.13 4.59
CA ASP A 282 -3.32 -6.78 5.82
C ASP A 282 -3.33 -5.82 7.00
N TYR A 283 -2.85 -4.60 6.80
CA TYR A 283 -2.87 -3.58 7.85
C TYR A 283 -4.29 -3.14 8.21
N GLN A 284 -5.17 -2.92 7.23
CA GLN A 284 -6.56 -2.58 7.51
C GLN A 284 -7.30 -3.72 8.22
N MET A 285 -7.02 -4.98 7.87
CA MET A 285 -7.56 -6.14 8.57
C MET A 285 -7.08 -6.21 10.02
N SER A 286 -5.80 -5.95 10.30
CA SER A 286 -5.30 -5.92 11.70
C SER A 286 -5.95 -4.80 12.51
N LEU A 287 -6.20 -3.64 11.90
CA LEU A 287 -6.96 -2.57 12.56
C LEU A 287 -8.41 -2.97 12.87
N MET A 288 -9.09 -3.67 11.95
CA MET A 288 -10.45 -4.17 12.16
C MET A 288 -10.52 -5.26 13.24
N LEU A 289 -9.46 -6.06 13.39
CA LEU A 289 -9.38 -7.18 14.32
C LEU A 289 -8.68 -6.83 15.64
N LYS A 290 -8.24 -5.58 15.83
CA LYS A 290 -7.42 -5.16 16.97
C LYS A 290 -7.99 -5.54 18.34
N ASP A 291 -9.29 -5.33 18.55
CA ASP A 291 -9.93 -5.67 19.83
C ASP A 291 -10.02 -7.19 20.04
N TYR A 292 -10.22 -7.95 18.96
CA TYR A 292 -10.16 -9.41 19.00
C TYR A 292 -8.75 -9.90 19.32
N GLU A 293 -7.72 -9.38 18.66
CA GLU A 293 -6.32 -9.73 18.92
C GLU A 293 -5.92 -9.41 20.37
N LYS A 294 -6.36 -8.26 20.89
CA LYS A 294 -6.17 -7.91 22.30
C LYS A 294 -6.83 -8.94 23.22
N ALA A 295 -8.07 -9.32 22.94
CA ALA A 295 -8.80 -10.31 23.74
C ALA A 295 -8.13 -11.69 23.75
N VAL A 296 -7.61 -12.13 22.60
CA VAL A 296 -6.84 -13.37 22.47
C VAL A 296 -5.59 -13.31 23.34
N ASN A 297 -4.82 -12.21 23.27
CA ASN A 297 -3.62 -12.03 24.08
C ASN A 297 -3.93 -11.99 25.58
N ASP A 298 -4.96 -11.24 25.97
CA ASP A 298 -5.41 -11.17 27.36
C ASP A 298 -5.86 -12.54 27.88
N TYR A 299 -6.56 -13.32 27.04
CA TYR A 299 -6.98 -14.68 27.37
C TYR A 299 -5.79 -15.58 27.65
N HIS A 300 -4.80 -15.62 26.75
CA HIS A 300 -3.58 -16.42 26.96
C HIS A 300 -2.79 -15.95 28.19
N ASN A 301 -2.75 -14.64 28.45
CA ASN A 301 -2.10 -14.08 29.64
C ASN A 301 -2.74 -14.55 30.95
N LEU A 302 -4.04 -14.86 30.97
CA LEU A 302 -4.67 -15.44 32.16
C LEU A 302 -4.04 -16.79 32.51
N PHE A 303 -3.72 -17.63 31.53
CA PHE A 303 -3.09 -18.93 31.77
C PHE A 303 -1.63 -18.78 32.21
N THR A 304 -0.86 -17.94 31.52
CA THR A 304 0.57 -17.74 31.82
C THR A 304 0.80 -17.16 33.21
N LYS A 305 -0.13 -16.34 33.72
CA LYS A 305 -0.04 -15.71 35.04
C LYS A 305 -0.71 -16.51 36.16
N SER A 306 -1.46 -17.56 35.84
CA SER A 306 -2.18 -18.37 36.82
C SER A 306 -1.21 -19.22 37.63
N VAL A 307 -1.51 -19.42 38.91
CA VAL A 307 -0.86 -20.49 39.69
C VAL A 307 -1.37 -21.85 39.24
N GLU A 308 -0.61 -22.92 39.51
CA GLU A 308 -0.87 -24.28 38.99
C GLU A 308 -2.30 -24.77 39.25
N PHE A 309 -2.85 -24.52 40.45
CA PHE A 309 -4.24 -24.86 40.78
C PHE A 309 -5.27 -24.13 39.90
N GLU A 310 -5.07 -22.84 39.65
CA GLU A 310 -5.96 -22.04 38.81
C GLU A 310 -5.86 -22.48 37.34
N MET A 311 -4.65 -22.81 36.88
CA MET A 311 -4.44 -23.33 35.53
C MET A 311 -5.18 -24.66 35.33
N VAL A 312 -5.05 -25.61 36.27
CA VAL A 312 -5.76 -26.90 36.22
C VAL A 312 -7.26 -26.68 36.20
N LYS A 313 -7.79 -25.79 37.06
CA LYS A 313 -9.21 -25.47 37.09
C LYS A 313 -9.68 -24.94 35.73
N ARG A 314 -8.99 -23.92 35.18
CA ARG A 314 -9.31 -23.35 33.85
C ARG A 314 -9.24 -24.37 32.71
N SER A 315 -8.31 -25.32 32.78
CA SER A 315 -8.10 -26.33 31.73
C SER A 315 -9.12 -27.47 31.77
N THR A 316 -9.74 -27.69 32.93
CA THR A 316 -10.66 -28.81 33.17
C THR A 316 -12.12 -28.39 33.12
N THR A 317 -12.42 -27.11 33.37
CA THR A 317 -13.78 -26.57 33.26
C THR A 317 -14.02 -25.96 31.88
N GLN A 318 -15.03 -26.42 31.15
CA GLN A 318 -15.53 -25.77 29.91
C GLN A 318 -16.45 -24.59 30.24
N GLU A 319 -16.08 -23.76 31.22
CA GLU A 319 -16.89 -22.63 31.70
C GLU A 319 -16.26 -21.29 31.30
N CYS A 320 -17.08 -20.34 30.85
CA CYS A 320 -16.65 -18.95 30.68
C CYS A 320 -16.70 -18.25 32.05
N SER A 321 -15.54 -18.11 32.69
CA SER A 321 -15.43 -17.42 33.97
C SER A 321 -15.60 -15.91 33.81
N LYS A 322 -15.93 -15.19 34.90
CA LYS A 322 -16.19 -13.73 34.86
C LYS A 322 -15.01 -12.92 34.34
N ASP A 323 -13.79 -13.33 34.65
CA ASP A 323 -12.57 -12.71 34.16
C ASP A 323 -12.35 -12.95 32.66
N ILE A 324 -12.77 -14.11 32.12
CA ILE A 324 -12.80 -14.34 30.67
C ILE A 324 -13.87 -13.44 30.04
N ASP A 325 -15.10 -13.41 30.58
CA ASP A 325 -16.19 -12.56 30.09
C ASP A 325 -15.76 -11.07 30.03
N ASN A 326 -15.02 -10.59 31.02
CA ASN A 326 -14.54 -9.21 31.08
C ASN A 326 -13.53 -8.82 29.99
N ILE A 327 -12.79 -9.78 29.41
CA ILE A 327 -11.77 -9.50 28.37
C ILE A 327 -12.28 -9.71 26.95
N ILE A 328 -13.41 -10.42 26.78
CA ILE A 328 -14.02 -10.62 25.47
C ILE A 328 -14.80 -9.34 25.09
N PRO A 329 -14.49 -8.70 23.95
CA PRO A 329 -15.16 -7.48 23.53
C PRO A 329 -16.63 -7.77 23.20
N LYS A 330 -17.51 -6.85 23.58
CA LYS A 330 -18.91 -6.85 23.15
C LYS A 330 -18.98 -6.44 21.69
N ASN A 331 -18.85 -7.39 20.77
CA ASN A 331 -19.07 -7.12 19.35
C ASN A 331 -20.56 -6.90 19.06
N LEU A 332 -20.87 -5.87 18.28
CA LEU A 332 -22.23 -5.44 17.90
C LEU A 332 -22.87 -6.32 16.82
N LEU A 333 -22.20 -7.39 16.37
CA LEU A 333 -22.79 -8.35 15.45
C LEU A 333 -23.83 -9.17 16.21
N LYS A 334 -25.12 -8.88 15.96
CA LYS A 334 -26.20 -9.77 16.40
C LYS A 334 -25.93 -11.14 15.80
N PHE A 335 -25.76 -12.12 16.68
CA PHE A 335 -25.59 -13.50 16.28
C PHE A 335 -26.92 -14.01 15.71
N GLU A 336 -27.10 -13.90 14.39
CA GLU A 336 -28.19 -14.61 13.72
C GLU A 336 -27.75 -16.06 13.62
N SER A 337 -28.45 -16.94 14.35
CA SER A 337 -28.23 -18.39 14.30
C SER A 337 -28.10 -18.85 12.84
N ILE A 338 -26.96 -19.44 12.49
CA ILE A 338 -26.74 -20.05 11.19
C ILE A 338 -27.80 -21.14 11.02
N LYS A 339 -28.90 -20.83 10.34
CA LYS A 339 -29.78 -21.87 9.80
C LYS A 339 -28.95 -22.55 8.73
N SER A 340 -28.66 -23.82 8.95
CA SER A 340 -27.99 -24.72 8.01
C SER A 340 -28.34 -24.36 6.57
N VAL A 341 -27.38 -23.77 5.86
CA VAL A 341 -27.48 -23.58 4.41
C VAL A 341 -27.46 -24.98 3.83
N LYS A 342 -28.60 -25.44 3.31
CA LYS A 342 -28.61 -26.60 2.43
C LYS A 342 -27.82 -26.17 1.19
N LEU A 343 -26.69 -26.83 0.97
CA LEU A 343 -26.02 -26.82 -0.32
C LEU A 343 -26.99 -27.51 -1.29
N GLU A 344 -27.58 -26.75 -2.22
CA GLU A 344 -28.25 -27.28 -3.40
C GLU A 344 -27.23 -27.48 -4.53
#